data_AF-A0A1S8TPE0-F1
#
_entry.id   AF-A0A1S8TPE0-F1
#
_cell.length_a   1.000
_cell.length_b   1.000
_cell.length_c   1.000
_cell.angle_alpha   90.00
_cell.angle_beta   90.00
_cell.angle_gamma   90.00
#
_symmetry.space_group_name_H-M   'P 1'
#
loop_
_entity.id
_entity.type
_entity.pdbx_description
1 polymer ?
#
loop_
_entity_poly.entity_id
_entity_poly.type
_entity_poly.pdbx_seq_one_letter_code
_entity_poly.pdbx_strand_id
1 'polypeptide(L)'
;MDSISSFIWGILINLFLFVIPVILYLKLKDKVNPLVYLKIRGNSKQGILIAIIVSSTFIILLITKNAITGFNSFHLNLGVLWISGLLAGFVEEIPFRGFILQKLWNHMKFWKANLLTTIIFVLSHMPVWINSNTDIIRSAINISMVSLALGYLFKEYKSLWIPIICHSVFNLCIWMGL
;
A
#
# COMPACT_ATOMS: atom_id res chain seq x y z
N MET A 1 -24.15 10.80 -11.78
CA MET A 1 -23.02 11.47 -11.09
C MET A 1 -21.84 11.41 -12.04
N ASP A 2 -21.21 12.54 -12.34
CA ASP A 2 -20.04 12.55 -13.23
C ASP A 2 -18.90 11.70 -12.66
N SER A 3 -18.04 11.16 -13.53
CA SER A 3 -16.97 10.21 -13.19
C SER A 3 -16.05 10.71 -12.06
N ILE A 4 -15.85 12.02 -11.97
CA ILE A 4 -15.07 12.68 -10.91
C ILE A 4 -15.80 12.62 -9.56
N SER A 5 -17.12 12.85 -9.55
CA SER A 5 -17.93 12.79 -8.33
C SER A 5 -17.93 11.38 -7.74
N SER A 6 -18.15 10.35 -8.56
CA SER A 6 -18.08 8.96 -8.11
C SER A 6 -16.70 8.57 -7.56
N PHE A 7 -15.62 9.09 -8.16
CA PHE A 7 -14.27 8.86 -7.67
C PHE A 7 -14.02 9.48 -6.29
N ILE A 8 -14.40 10.74 -6.10
CA ILE A 8 -14.27 11.43 -4.80
C ILE A 8 -15.06 10.68 -3.73
N TRP A 9 -16.29 10.28 -4.04
CA TRP A 9 -17.11 9.49 -3.11
C TRP A 9 -16.46 8.16 -2.74
N GLY A 10 -15.86 7.45 -3.71
CA GLY A 10 -15.12 6.22 -3.43
C GLY A 10 -13.97 6.42 -2.46
N ILE A 11 -13.17 7.48 -2.63
CA ILE A 11 -12.08 7.82 -1.68
C ILE A 11 -12.64 8.09 -0.29
N LEU A 12 -13.68 8.92 -0.18
CA LEU A 12 -14.27 9.29 1.10
C LEU A 12 -14.80 8.07 1.85
N ILE A 13 -15.48 7.17 1.13
CA ILE A 13 -15.99 5.91 1.68
C ILE A 13 -14.82 5.05 2.18
N ASN A 14 -13.76 4.90 1.40
CA ASN A 14 -12.62 4.09 1.82
C ASN A 14 -11.89 4.69 3.04
N LEU A 15 -11.71 6.02 3.09
CA LEU A 15 -11.16 6.68 4.28
C LEU A 15 -12.05 6.45 5.50
N PHE A 16 -13.37 6.58 5.33
CA PHE A 16 -14.33 6.41 6.41
C PHE A 16 -14.40 4.96 6.91
N LEU A 17 -14.32 3.98 6.01
CA LEU A 17 -14.42 2.56 6.37
C LEU A 17 -13.10 1.96 6.89
N PHE A 18 -11.96 2.41 6.38
CA PHE A 18 -10.68 1.75 6.68
C PHE A 18 -9.77 2.57 7.60
N VAL A 19 -9.73 3.90 7.45
CA VAL A 19 -8.80 4.75 8.20
C VAL A 19 -9.43 5.22 9.51
N ILE A 20 -10.66 5.74 9.47
CA ILE A 20 -11.32 6.30 10.66
C ILE A 20 -11.48 5.26 11.78
N PRO A 21 -11.92 4.01 11.54
CA PRO A 21 -12.08 3.03 12.61
C PRO A 21 -10.76 2.69 13.29
N VAL A 22 -9.65 2.66 12.55
CA VAL A 22 -8.31 2.47 13.11
C VAL A 22 -7.96 3.62 14.04
N ILE A 23 -8.16 4.87 13.60
CA ILE A 23 -7.86 6.06 14.41
C ILE A 23 -8.73 6.09 15.68
N LEU A 24 -10.03 5.80 15.55
CA LEU A 24 -10.96 5.74 16.68
C LEU A 24 -10.58 4.63 17.65
N TYR A 25 -10.24 3.43 17.16
CA TYR A 25 -9.80 2.32 17.99
C TYR A 25 -8.56 2.70 18.79
N LEU A 26 -7.54 3.27 18.15
CA LEU A 26 -6.30 3.66 18.80
C LEU A 26 -6.52 4.73 19.88
N LYS A 27 -7.41 5.70 19.63
CA LYS A 27 -7.74 6.77 20.61
C LYS A 27 -8.62 6.28 21.75
N LEU A 28 -9.70 5.57 21.44
CA LEU A 28 -10.76 5.27 22.39
C LEU A 28 -10.47 3.98 23.16
N LYS A 29 -9.98 2.94 22.48
CA LYS A 29 -9.71 1.63 23.09
C LYS A 29 -8.30 1.53 23.64
N ASP A 30 -7.29 1.79 22.81
CA ASP A 30 -5.89 1.66 23.21
C ASP A 30 -5.37 2.88 23.99
N LYS A 31 -6.06 4.03 23.90
CA LYS A 31 -5.69 5.30 24.55
C LYS A 31 -4.26 5.75 24.21
N VAL A 32 -3.81 5.48 22.98
CA VAL A 32 -2.50 5.89 22.47
C VAL A 32 -2.64 7.01 21.43
N ASN A 33 -1.56 7.77 21.22
CA ASN A 33 -1.52 8.73 20.11
C ASN A 33 -1.43 7.96 18.77
N PRO A 34 -2.43 8.08 17.86
CA PRO A 34 -2.46 7.29 16.63
C PRO A 34 -1.27 7.57 15.71
N LEU A 35 -0.83 8.83 15.59
CA LEU A 35 0.27 9.20 14.69
C LEU A 35 1.61 8.59 15.12
N VAL A 36 1.79 8.41 16.44
CA VAL A 36 2.99 7.77 17.01
C VAL A 36 2.86 6.24 16.93
N TYR A 37 1.68 5.68 17.24
CA TYR A 37 1.45 4.24 17.14
C TYR A 37 1.64 3.74 15.71
N LEU A 38 1.02 4.41 14.74
CA LEU A 38 1.09 4.11 13.31
C LEU A 38 2.48 4.36 12.72
N LYS A 39 3.44 4.92 13.48
CA LYS A 39 4.79 5.26 12.99
C LYS A 39 4.78 6.28 11.83
N ILE A 40 3.79 7.17 11.83
CA ILE A 40 3.74 8.33 10.94
C ILE A 40 4.67 9.43 11.47
N ARG A 41 4.71 9.60 12.80
CA ARG A 41 5.69 10.44 13.52
C ARG A 41 6.84 9.60 14.07
N GLY A 42 8.04 10.19 14.09
CA GLY A 42 9.29 9.55 14.54
C GLY A 42 10.32 9.53 13.42
N ASN A 43 10.63 8.35 12.88
CA ASN A 43 11.61 8.15 11.80
C ASN A 43 11.09 8.59 10.42
N SER A 44 10.33 9.69 10.34
CA SER A 44 9.65 10.11 9.11
C SER A 44 10.64 10.51 8.01
N LYS A 45 11.67 11.31 8.35
CA LYS A 45 12.70 11.75 7.38
C LYS A 45 13.49 10.56 6.82
N GLN A 46 13.97 9.69 7.70
CA GLN A 46 14.68 8.47 7.29
C GLN A 46 13.76 7.55 6.47
N GLY A 47 12.52 7.38 6.91
CA GLY A 47 11.54 6.59 6.19
C GLY A 47 11.30 7.10 4.77
N ILE A 48 11.08 8.40 4.60
CA ILE A 48 10.92 9.02 3.28
C ILE A 48 12.16 8.80 2.41
N LEU A 49 13.37 9.02 2.95
CA LEU A 49 14.62 8.80 2.21
C LEU A 49 14.76 7.34 1.73
N ILE A 50 14.54 6.38 2.63
CA ILE A 50 14.60 4.95 2.28
C ILE A 50 13.52 4.59 1.27
N ALA A 51 12.31 5.13 1.40
CA ALA A 51 11.23 4.90 0.45
C ALA A 51 11.60 5.39 -0.95
N ILE A 52 12.23 6.57 -1.06
CA ILE A 52 12.73 7.11 -2.33
C ILE A 52 13.79 6.17 -2.90
N ILE A 53 14.77 5.71 -2.10
CA ILE A 53 15.83 4.81 -2.58
C ILE A 53 15.24 3.49 -3.11
N VAL A 54 14.34 2.86 -2.35
CA VAL A 54 13.69 1.60 -2.73
C VAL A 54 12.83 1.78 -3.98
N SER A 55 12.02 2.84 -4.02
CA SER A 55 11.14 3.15 -5.15
C SER A 55 11.92 3.46 -6.42
N SER A 56 12.99 4.27 -6.33
CA SER A 56 13.86 4.57 -7.46
C SER A 56 14.56 3.33 -7.98
N THR A 57 15.09 2.48 -7.08
CA THR A 57 15.68 1.19 -7.47
C THR A 57 14.67 0.33 -8.22
N PHE A 58 13.43 0.24 -7.71
CA PHE A 58 12.36 -0.51 -8.36
C PHE A 58 12.01 0.03 -9.76
N ILE A 59 11.86 1.35 -9.90
CA ILE A 59 11.60 1.99 -11.20
C ILE A 59 12.74 1.70 -12.19
N ILE A 60 14.00 1.82 -11.77
CA ILE A 60 15.17 1.55 -12.62
C ILE A 60 15.16 0.10 -13.10
N LEU A 61 14.84 -0.86 -12.22
CA LEU A 61 14.73 -2.26 -12.59
C LEU A 61 13.62 -2.51 -13.63
N LEU A 62 12.46 -1.87 -13.48
CA LEU A 62 11.36 -1.97 -14.44
C LEU A 62 11.72 -1.37 -15.81
N ILE A 63 12.32 -0.17 -15.82
CA ILE A 63 12.78 0.48 -17.06
C ILE A 63 13.83 -0.38 -17.76
N THR A 64 14.78 -0.95 -17.00
CA THR A 64 15.84 -1.81 -17.55
C THR A 64 15.25 -3.09 -18.14
N LYS A 65 14.33 -3.74 -17.41
CA LYS A 65 13.60 -4.90 -17.89
C LYS A 65 12.87 -4.59 -19.20
N ASN A 66 12.11 -3.50 -19.25
CA ASN A 66 11.35 -3.11 -20.44
C ASN A 66 12.24 -2.66 -21.61
N ALA A 67 13.42 -2.09 -21.33
CA ALA A 67 14.41 -1.81 -22.37
C ALA A 67 14.95 -3.10 -23.02
N ILE A 68 15.00 -4.22 -22.28
CA ILE A 68 15.45 -5.52 -22.79
C ILE A 68 14.31 -6.28 -23.48
N THR A 69 13.11 -6.30 -22.86
CA THR A 69 11.98 -7.09 -23.37
C THR A 69 11.08 -6.34 -24.35
N GLY A 70 11.33 -5.04 -24.54
CA GLY A 70 10.46 -4.14 -25.28
C GLY A 70 9.38 -3.49 -24.39
N PHE A 71 9.06 -2.23 -24.69
CA PHE A 71 7.92 -1.53 -24.09
C PHE A 71 6.65 -1.89 -24.85
N ASN A 72 5.67 -2.50 -24.17
CA ASN A 72 4.38 -2.80 -24.79
C ASN A 72 3.54 -1.52 -24.95
N SER A 73 3.45 -0.70 -23.91
CA SER A 73 2.66 0.53 -23.90
C SER A 73 3.00 1.38 -22.67
N PHE A 74 3.61 2.55 -22.87
CA PHE A 74 3.95 3.48 -21.77
C PHE A 74 3.02 4.69 -21.78
N HIS A 75 2.34 4.94 -20.64
CA HIS A 75 1.32 5.98 -20.53
C HIS A 75 1.61 6.95 -19.37
N LEU A 76 1.85 8.23 -19.69
CA LEU A 76 2.02 9.28 -18.68
C LEU A 76 0.73 10.04 -18.36
N ASN A 77 -0.25 10.03 -19.27
CA ASN A 77 -1.53 10.70 -19.06
C ASN A 77 -2.50 9.79 -18.29
N LEU A 78 -2.28 9.70 -16.98
CA LEU A 78 -3.08 8.87 -16.06
C LEU A 78 -4.32 9.58 -15.49
N GLY A 79 -4.45 10.89 -15.71
CA GLY A 79 -5.56 11.70 -15.18
C GLY A 79 -5.76 11.51 -13.68
N VAL A 80 -6.97 11.11 -13.28
CA VAL A 80 -7.38 10.91 -11.88
C VAL A 80 -6.61 9.79 -11.17
N LEU A 81 -6.04 8.83 -11.92
CA LEU A 81 -5.26 7.74 -11.35
C LEU A 81 -4.01 8.23 -10.62
N TRP A 82 -3.42 9.38 -11.00
CA TRP A 82 -2.32 9.97 -10.24
C TRP A 82 -2.68 10.16 -8.76
N ILE A 83 -3.86 10.73 -8.52
CA ILE A 83 -4.37 10.98 -7.18
C ILE A 83 -4.75 9.66 -6.52
N SER A 84 -5.39 8.75 -7.25
CA SER A 84 -5.79 7.44 -6.75
C SER A 84 -4.60 6.62 -6.24
N GLY A 85 -3.48 6.61 -6.96
CA GLY A 85 -2.31 5.80 -6.63
C GLY A 85 -1.63 6.30 -5.38
N LEU A 86 -1.47 7.63 -5.28
CA LEU A 86 -0.91 8.28 -4.10
C LEU A 86 -1.78 8.09 -2.86
N LEU A 87 -3.11 8.17 -3.01
CA LEU A 87 -4.03 7.99 -1.89
C LEU A 87 -4.18 6.51 -1.49
N ALA A 88 -4.13 5.57 -2.43
CA ALA A 88 -4.20 4.14 -2.15
C ALA A 88 -3.11 3.72 -1.14
N GLY A 89 -1.89 4.21 -1.33
CA GLY A 89 -0.80 3.99 -0.36
C GLY A 89 -1.16 4.46 1.05
N PHE A 90 -1.82 5.60 1.22
CA PHE A 90 -2.26 6.02 2.56
C PHE A 90 -3.41 5.18 3.10
N VAL A 91 -4.46 5.00 2.30
CA VAL A 91 -5.71 4.36 2.72
C VAL A 91 -5.49 2.90 3.09
N GLU A 92 -4.61 2.20 2.37
CA GLU A 92 -4.37 0.78 2.58
C GLU A 92 -3.26 0.53 3.60
N GLU A 93 -2.18 1.32 3.61
CA GLU A 93 -1.08 1.02 4.53
C GLU A 93 -1.41 1.31 6.00
N ILE A 94 -2.29 2.27 6.29
CA ILE A 94 -2.74 2.55 7.67
C ILE A 94 -3.40 1.33 8.33
N PRO A 95 -4.46 0.72 7.77
CA PRO A 95 -5.08 -0.46 8.36
C PRO A 95 -4.16 -1.68 8.30
N PHE A 96 -3.46 -1.94 7.19
CA PHE A 96 -2.73 -3.20 7.04
C PHE A 96 -1.38 -3.20 7.78
N ARG A 97 -0.49 -2.23 7.51
CA ARG A 97 0.85 -2.19 8.11
C ARG A 97 0.85 -1.40 9.41
N GLY A 98 0.14 -0.29 9.42
CA GLY A 98 0.02 0.58 10.58
C GLY A 98 -0.77 -0.05 11.73
N PHE A 99 -1.76 -0.88 11.46
CA PHE A 99 -2.63 -1.41 12.51
C PHE A 99 -2.62 -2.94 12.62
N ILE A 100 -3.15 -3.66 11.63
CA ILE A 100 -3.33 -5.13 11.68
C ILE A 100 -1.99 -5.84 11.92
N LEU A 101 -0.94 -5.50 11.15
CA LEU A 101 0.38 -6.08 11.30
C LEU A 101 0.94 -5.85 12.70
N GLN A 102 0.88 -4.62 13.20
CA GLN A 102 1.38 -4.30 14.55
C GLN A 102 0.59 -5.03 15.65
N LYS A 103 -0.73 -5.12 15.51
CA LYS A 103 -1.58 -5.87 16.46
C LYS A 103 -1.27 -7.35 16.45
N LEU A 104 -1.18 -7.98 15.28
CA LEU A 104 -0.81 -9.39 15.18
C LEU A 104 0.60 -9.63 15.71
N TRP A 105 1.57 -8.79 15.37
CA TRP A 105 2.96 -8.93 15.80
C TRP A 105 3.13 -8.82 17.33
N ASN A 106 2.23 -8.14 18.03
CA ASN A 106 2.22 -8.15 19.50
C ASN A 106 1.85 -9.52 20.11
N HIS A 107 1.22 -10.41 19.34
CA HIS A 107 0.76 -11.72 19.81
C HIS A 107 1.46 -12.90 19.12
N MET A 108 2.24 -12.67 18.07
CA MET A 108 2.97 -13.72 17.34
C MET A 108 4.27 -13.22 16.71
N LYS A 109 5.14 -14.14 16.31
CA LYS A 109 6.39 -13.79 15.61
C LYS A 109 6.09 -12.99 14.33
N PHE A 110 6.96 -12.01 14.03
CA PHE A 110 6.81 -11.09 12.90
C PHE A 110 6.43 -11.79 11.59
N TRP A 111 7.16 -12.82 11.16
CA TRP A 111 6.88 -13.48 9.88
C TRP A 111 5.49 -14.11 9.80
N LYS A 112 4.97 -14.64 10.93
CA LYS A 112 3.59 -15.14 11.00
C LYS A 112 2.58 -13.99 10.91
N ALA A 113 2.81 -12.89 11.63
CA ALA A 113 1.96 -11.70 11.58
C ALA A 113 1.94 -11.06 10.18
N ASN A 114 3.11 -10.98 9.52
CA ASN A 114 3.25 -10.41 8.19
C ASN A 114 2.60 -11.29 7.11
N LEU A 115 2.76 -12.61 7.23
CA LEU A 115 2.08 -13.56 6.34
C LEU A 115 0.56 -13.47 6.50
N LEU A 116 0.05 -13.46 7.74
CA LEU A 116 -1.39 -13.35 7.97
C LEU A 116 -1.96 -12.00 7.49
N THR A 117 -1.25 -10.90 7.74
CA THR A 117 -1.61 -9.58 7.20
C THR A 117 -1.64 -9.61 5.68
N THR A 118 -0.66 -10.26 5.04
CA THR A 118 -0.61 -10.43 3.58
C THR A 118 -1.80 -11.22 3.05
N ILE A 119 -2.19 -12.31 3.73
CA ILE A 119 -3.37 -13.10 3.35
C ILE A 119 -4.63 -12.22 3.42
N ILE A 120 -4.82 -11.48 4.51
CA ILE A 120 -5.98 -10.59 4.65
C ILE A 120 -5.97 -9.50 3.56
N PHE A 121 -4.79 -8.94 3.25
CA PHE A 121 -4.62 -7.93 2.20
C PHE A 121 -4.96 -8.48 0.80
N VAL A 122 -4.49 -9.68 0.47
CA VAL A 122 -4.82 -10.31 -0.83
C VAL A 122 -6.31 -10.63 -0.91
N LEU A 123 -6.90 -11.14 0.18
CA LEU A 123 -8.33 -11.44 0.23
C LEU A 123 -9.20 -10.18 0.04
N SER A 124 -8.76 -9.02 0.50
CA SER A 124 -9.50 -7.76 0.28
C SER A 124 -9.55 -7.33 -1.19
N HIS A 125 -8.66 -7.86 -2.04
CA HIS A 125 -8.65 -7.58 -3.48
C HIS A 125 -9.53 -8.52 -4.30
N MET A 126 -9.90 -9.68 -3.75
CA MET A 126 -10.67 -10.71 -4.46
C MET A 126 -11.98 -10.20 -5.07
N PRO A 127 -12.82 -9.38 -4.39
CA PRO A 127 -14.07 -8.91 -4.98
C PRO A 127 -13.85 -8.13 -6.28
N VAL A 128 -12.82 -7.28 -6.31
CA VAL A 128 -12.49 -6.49 -7.50
C VAL A 128 -11.98 -7.39 -8.60
N TRP A 129 -11.04 -8.30 -8.30
CA TRP A 129 -10.45 -9.20 -9.30
C TRP A 129 -11.45 -10.14 -9.96
N ILE A 130 -12.42 -10.65 -9.19
CA ILE A 130 -13.52 -11.48 -9.71
C ILE A 130 -14.36 -10.65 -10.69
N ASN A 131 -14.72 -9.42 -10.33
CA ASN A 131 -15.55 -8.55 -11.17
C ASN A 131 -14.83 -8.05 -12.42
N SER A 132 -13.49 -7.91 -12.38
CA SER A 132 -12.68 -7.40 -13.49
C SER A 132 -12.04 -8.48 -14.37
N ASN A 133 -12.39 -9.77 -14.19
CA ASN A 133 -11.78 -10.90 -14.89
C ASN A 133 -10.24 -10.88 -14.86
N THR A 134 -9.67 -10.43 -13.75
CA THR A 134 -8.22 -10.38 -13.56
C THR A 134 -7.67 -11.80 -13.37
N ASP A 135 -6.45 -12.07 -13.84
CA ASP A 135 -5.74 -13.30 -13.48
C ASP A 135 -5.45 -13.32 -11.98
N ILE A 136 -6.35 -13.94 -11.23
CA ILE A 136 -6.35 -13.96 -9.76
C ILE A 136 -5.07 -14.59 -9.23
N ILE A 137 -4.58 -15.68 -9.83
CA ILE A 137 -3.40 -16.39 -9.33
C ILE A 137 -2.17 -15.50 -9.49
N ARG A 138 -1.97 -14.95 -10.68
CA ARG A 138 -0.84 -14.06 -10.95
C ARG A 138 -0.89 -12.79 -10.09
N SER A 139 -2.05 -12.18 -9.96
CA SER A 139 -2.23 -11.00 -9.12
C SER A 139 -2.03 -11.30 -7.64
N ALA A 140 -2.53 -12.42 -7.14
CA ALA A 140 -2.31 -12.85 -5.76
C ALA A 140 -0.83 -13.06 -5.46
N ILE A 141 -0.08 -13.70 -6.35
CA ILE A 141 1.37 -13.89 -6.19
C ILE A 141 2.09 -12.54 -6.15
N ASN A 142 1.81 -11.67 -7.14
CA ASN A 142 2.44 -10.35 -7.24
C ASN A 142 2.17 -9.50 -5.99
N ILE A 143 0.91 -9.34 -5.61
CA ILE A 143 0.52 -8.55 -4.44
C ILE A 143 1.04 -9.18 -3.14
N SER A 144 1.10 -10.51 -3.03
CA SER A 144 1.68 -11.18 -1.86
C SER A 144 3.15 -10.83 -1.68
N MET A 145 3.94 -10.88 -2.76
CA MET A 145 5.36 -10.56 -2.72
C MET A 145 5.61 -9.11 -2.29
N VAL A 146 4.88 -8.17 -2.91
CA VAL A 146 4.94 -6.75 -2.54
C VAL A 146 4.54 -6.58 -1.08
N SER A 147 3.43 -7.20 -0.67
CA SER A 147 2.91 -7.08 0.68
C SER A 147 3.90 -7.53 1.76
N LEU A 148 4.53 -8.70 1.54
CA LEU A 148 5.54 -9.23 2.45
C LEU A 148 6.75 -8.30 2.54
N ALA A 149 7.22 -7.78 1.40
CA ALA A 149 8.34 -6.85 1.33
C ALA A 149 8.03 -5.53 2.06
N LEU A 150 6.86 -4.94 1.84
CA LEU A 150 6.43 -3.71 2.52
C LEU A 150 6.32 -3.91 4.03
N GLY A 151 5.80 -5.06 4.49
CA GLY A 151 5.77 -5.39 5.92
C GLY A 151 7.16 -5.55 6.53
N TYR A 152 8.11 -6.12 5.78
CA TYR A 152 9.51 -6.22 6.22
C TYR A 152 10.18 -4.84 6.31
N LEU A 153 10.04 -4.00 5.28
CA LEU A 153 10.56 -2.64 5.30
C LEU A 153 9.96 -1.81 6.44
N PHE A 154 8.66 -1.94 6.68
CA PHE A 154 8.00 -1.31 7.82
C PHE A 154 8.63 -1.73 9.15
N LYS A 155 8.87 -3.03 9.35
CA LYS A 155 9.52 -3.54 10.56
C LYS A 155 10.93 -2.98 10.73
N GLU A 156 11.74 -3.02 9.68
CA GLU A 156 13.17 -2.69 9.73
C GLU A 156 13.38 -1.23 10.10
N TYR A 157 12.64 -0.34 9.44
CA TYR A 157 12.86 1.10 9.55
C TYR A 157 11.88 1.80 10.50
N LYS A 158 10.86 1.08 10.99
CA LYS A 158 9.85 1.56 11.95
C LYS A 158 9.19 2.86 11.49
N SER A 159 8.84 2.94 10.21
CA SER A 159 8.24 4.11 9.59
C SER A 159 7.20 3.69 8.57
N LEU A 160 5.98 4.21 8.71
CA LEU A 160 4.88 3.92 7.79
C LEU A 160 5.00 4.68 6.46
N TRP A 161 5.84 5.72 6.42
CA TRP A 161 6.13 6.45 5.18
C TRP A 161 6.75 5.56 4.10
N ILE A 162 7.53 4.55 4.49
CA ILE A 162 8.13 3.61 3.53
C ILE A 162 7.06 2.83 2.76
N PRO A 163 6.20 2.04 3.44
CA PRO A 163 5.20 1.30 2.70
C PRO A 163 4.21 2.22 1.97
N ILE A 164 3.84 3.38 2.52
CA ILE A 164 2.95 4.35 1.84
C ILE A 164 3.51 4.78 0.49
N ILE A 165 4.76 5.23 0.47
CA ILE A 165 5.39 5.77 -0.75
C ILE A 165 5.70 4.63 -1.72
N CYS A 166 6.29 3.52 -1.26
CA CYS A 166 6.62 2.39 -2.12
C CYS A 166 5.37 1.77 -2.78
N HIS A 167 4.27 1.64 -2.04
CA HIS A 167 3.01 1.16 -2.59
C HIS A 167 2.41 2.15 -3.60
N SER A 168 2.41 3.45 -3.27
CA SER A 168 1.94 4.47 -4.22
C SER A 168 2.71 4.42 -5.54
N VAL A 169 4.03 4.32 -5.47
CA VAL A 169 4.90 4.18 -6.65
C VAL A 169 4.62 2.89 -7.40
N PHE A 170 4.46 1.76 -6.69
CA PHE A 170 4.12 0.48 -7.31
C PHE A 170 2.83 0.57 -8.14
N ASN A 171 1.76 1.16 -7.61
CA ASN A 171 0.50 1.33 -8.34
C ASN A 171 0.67 2.25 -9.56
N LEU A 172 1.40 3.35 -9.41
CA LEU A 172 1.68 4.25 -10.53
C LEU A 172 2.48 3.56 -11.63
N CYS A 173 3.51 2.78 -11.29
CA CYS A 173 4.28 2.01 -12.27
C CYS A 173 3.39 1.05 -13.06
N ILE A 174 2.52 0.30 -12.38
CA ILE A 174 1.56 -0.61 -13.04
C ILE A 174 0.69 0.15 -14.03
N TRP A 175 0.12 1.28 -13.64
CA TRP A 175 -0.79 2.03 -14.51
C TRP A 175 -0.06 2.77 -15.64
N MET A 176 1.22 3.09 -15.47
CA MET A 176 2.07 3.61 -16.55
C MET A 176 2.48 2.53 -17.55
N GLY A 177 2.27 1.25 -17.24
CA GLY A 177 2.75 0.14 -18.05
C GLY A 177 4.26 -0.10 -17.92
N LEU A 178 4.85 0.24 -16.76
CA LEU A 178 6.23 -0.09 -16.40
C LEU A 178 6.35 -1.49 -15.79
#